data_AF-A0A9D6Z6B8-F1
#
_entry.id   AF-A0A9D6Z6B8-F1
#
_cell.length_a   1.000
_cell.length_b   1.000
_cell.length_c   1.000
_cell.angle_alpha   90.00
_cell.angle_beta   90.00
_cell.angle_gamma   90.00
#
_symmetry.space_group_name_H-M   'P 1'
#
loop_
_entity.id
_entity.type
_entity.pdbx_description
1 polymer ?
#
loop_
_entity_poly.entity_id
_entity_poly.type
_entity_poly.pdbx_seq_one_letter_code
_entity_poly.pdbx_strand_id
1 'polypeptide(L)'
;MDVYGELSRDKWEAICRKCAKCCYEKVDLGGGVIRYTDEPCEHLDTETKLCKVYDRRHEVEPDCISLTEHLVRFLHWMPVECAYVEYVRHKDTIAQVHEADKKQRRNRKAKRRR
;
A
#
# COMPACT_ATOMS: atom_id res chain seq x y z
N MET A 1 3.59 4.89 20.04
CA MET A 1 3.95 4.62 18.65
C MET A 1 2.95 5.38 17.80
N ASP A 2 3.37 6.47 17.18
CA ASP A 2 2.48 7.44 16.53
C ASP A 2 1.78 6.81 15.31
N VAL A 3 0.49 6.48 15.48
CA VAL A 3 -0.34 5.89 14.42
C VAL A 3 -0.84 6.94 13.41
N TYR A 4 -0.55 8.22 13.65
CA TYR A 4 -1.20 9.36 12.97
C TYR A 4 -0.29 10.15 12.01
N GLY A 5 0.99 9.78 11.90
CA GLY A 5 1.93 10.43 10.98
C GLY A 5 2.06 9.67 9.66
N GLU A 6 2.37 10.37 8.57
CA GLU A 6 2.94 9.76 7.38
C GLU A 6 4.34 9.22 7.73
N LEU A 7 4.67 8.03 7.21
CA LEU A 7 6.00 7.47 7.39
C LEU A 7 7.01 8.24 6.53
N SER A 8 8.24 8.39 7.04
CA SER A 8 9.34 8.78 6.16
C SER A 8 9.52 7.75 5.05
N ARG A 9 10.11 8.16 3.93
CA ARG A 9 10.37 7.27 2.79
C ARG A 9 11.06 5.97 3.21
N ASP A 10 12.10 6.04 4.04
CA ASP A 10 12.83 4.86 4.49
C ASP A 10 11.97 3.91 5.32
N LYS A 11 11.14 4.45 6.22
CA LYS A 11 10.21 3.64 7.02
C LYS A 11 9.12 3.01 6.16
N TRP A 12 8.67 3.73 5.13
CA TRP A 12 7.72 3.20 4.17
C TRP A 12 8.33 2.06 3.35
N GLU A 13 9.51 2.26 2.78
CA GLU A 13 10.23 1.24 2.02
C GLU A 13 10.57 0.00 2.86
N ALA A 14 10.83 0.17 4.16
CA ALA A 14 11.03 -0.94 5.10
C ALA A 14 9.80 -1.86 5.29
N ILE A 15 8.60 -1.43 4.90
CA ILE A 15 7.40 -2.28 4.90
C ILE A 15 7.47 -3.34 3.80
N CYS A 16 8.24 -3.12 2.74
CA CYS A 16 8.33 -4.03 1.61
C CYS A 16 8.77 -5.44 2.05
N ARG A 17 7.88 -6.42 1.90
CA ARG A 17 8.17 -7.84 2.14
C ARG A 17 8.87 -8.55 0.98
N LYS A 18 9.39 -7.82 -0.01
CA LYS A 18 10.16 -8.36 -1.16
C LYS A 18 9.44 -9.52 -1.86
N CYS A 19 8.13 -9.35 -2.07
CA CYS A 19 7.28 -10.39 -2.66
C CYS A 19 7.26 -10.39 -4.19
N ALA A 20 7.98 -9.47 -4.85
CA ALA A 20 8.06 -9.25 -6.29
C ALA A 20 6.74 -8.96 -7.05
N LYS A 21 5.57 -9.01 -6.42
CA LYS A 21 4.25 -8.82 -7.08
C LYS A 21 4.13 -7.53 -7.89
N CYS A 22 4.76 -6.44 -7.43
CA CYS A 22 4.75 -5.18 -8.18
C CYS A 22 5.60 -5.23 -9.46
N CYS A 23 6.58 -6.14 -9.54
CA CYS A 23 7.53 -6.27 -10.64
C CYS A 23 7.04 -7.20 -11.78
N TYR A 24 5.87 -7.83 -11.66
CA TYR A 24 5.30 -8.62 -12.77
C TYR A 24 4.42 -7.74 -13.66
N GLU A 25 4.40 -8.04 -14.95
CA GLU A 25 3.64 -7.31 -15.95
C GLU A 25 2.12 -7.44 -15.71
N LYS A 26 1.40 -6.34 -15.95
CA LYS A 26 -0.01 -6.17 -15.57
C LYS A 26 -0.80 -5.68 -16.76
N VAL A 27 -1.73 -6.50 -17.23
CA VAL A 27 -2.56 -6.18 -18.39
C VAL A 27 -3.92 -5.68 -17.93
N ASP A 28 -4.33 -4.52 -18.42
CA ASP A 28 -5.71 -4.03 -18.31
C ASP A 28 -6.59 -4.77 -19.31
N LEU A 29 -7.57 -5.52 -18.81
CA LEU A 29 -8.56 -6.24 -19.60
C LEU A 29 -9.79 -5.37 -19.93
N GLY A 30 -9.79 -4.10 -19.52
CA GLY A 30 -10.90 -3.17 -19.63
C GLY A 30 -11.76 -3.13 -18.37
N GLY A 31 -12.43 -1.99 -18.16
CA GLY A 31 -13.32 -1.80 -17.01
C GLY A 31 -12.61 -1.76 -15.65
N GLY A 32 -11.29 -1.52 -15.62
CA GLY A 32 -10.48 -1.50 -14.40
C GLY A 32 -10.07 -2.88 -13.90
N VAL A 33 -10.25 -3.93 -14.71
CA VAL A 33 -9.83 -5.29 -14.38
C VAL A 33 -8.39 -5.48 -14.84
N ILE A 34 -7.46 -5.53 -13.88
CA ILE A 34 -6.06 -5.82 -14.16
C ILE A 34 -5.77 -7.29 -13.87
N ARG A 35 -5.07 -7.96 -14.79
CA ARG A 35 -4.60 -9.33 -14.65
C ARG A 35 -3.08 -9.37 -14.53
N TYR A 36 -2.59 -10.16 -13.57
CA TYR A 36 -1.17 -10.50 -13.49
C TYR A 36 -0.78 -11.45 -14.61
N THR A 37 0.38 -11.20 -15.18
CA THR A 37 1.04 -12.18 -16.05
C THR A 37 2.19 -12.83 -15.30
N ASP A 38 2.67 -13.96 -15.82
CA ASP A 38 3.87 -14.62 -15.31
C ASP A 38 5.15 -13.98 -15.84
N GLU A 39 5.04 -12.88 -16.60
CA GLU A 39 6.19 -12.17 -17.17
C GLU A 39 6.77 -11.19 -16.13
N PRO A 40 8.00 -11.40 -15.67
CA PRO A 40 8.67 -10.48 -14.77
C PRO A 40 9.25 -9.29 -15.54
N CYS A 41 9.38 -8.14 -14.86
CA CYS A 41 10.24 -7.05 -15.29
C CYS A 41 11.67 -7.56 -15.51
N GLU A 42 12.34 -7.08 -16.57
CA GLU A 42 13.72 -7.48 -16.92
C GLU A 42 14.74 -7.24 -15.79
N HIS A 43 14.43 -6.32 -14.87
CA HIS A 43 15.28 -5.99 -13.72
C HIS A 43 14.95 -6.78 -12.46
N LEU A 44 13.92 -7.63 -12.46
CA LEU A 44 13.65 -8.54 -11.37
C LEU A 44 14.66 -9.71 -11.39
N ASP A 45 15.27 -9.98 -10.24
CA ASP A 45 15.87 -11.28 -9.96
C ASP A 45 14.77 -12.20 -9.40
N THR A 46 14.40 -13.22 -10.17
CA THR A 46 13.29 -14.13 -9.83
C THR A 46 13.66 -15.13 -8.74
N GLU A 47 14.94 -15.39 -8.51
CA GLU A 47 15.42 -16.26 -7.42
C GLU A 47 15.33 -15.51 -6.08
N THR A 48 15.88 -14.30 -6.03
CA THR A 48 15.91 -13.50 -4.79
C THR A 48 14.67 -12.64 -4.57
N LYS A 49 13.82 -12.49 -5.60
CA LYS A 49 12.63 -11.60 -5.63
C LYS A 49 12.95 -10.12 -5.44
N LEU A 50 14.19 -9.73 -5.76
CA LEU A 50 14.69 -8.37 -5.62
C LEU A 50 14.81 -7.67 -6.97
N CYS A 51 14.47 -6.39 -7.02
CA CYS A 51 14.81 -5.56 -8.16
C CYS A 51 16.31 -5.23 -8.11
N LYS A 52 17.02 -5.56 -9.18
CA LYS A 52 18.46 -5.33 -9.35
C LYS A 52 18.83 -3.83 -9.37
N VAL A 53 17.85 -2.96 -9.66
CA VAL A 53 18.05 -1.51 -9.84
C VAL A 53 17.07 -0.67 -8.99
N TYR A 54 16.59 -1.20 -7.86
CA TYR A 54 15.47 -0.60 -7.11
C TYR A 54 15.62 0.90 -6.79
N ASP A 55 16.84 1.34 -6.44
CA ASP A 55 17.14 2.73 -6.08
C ASP A 55 17.01 3.70 -7.27
N ARG A 56 17.27 3.21 -8.48
CA ARG A 56 17.20 3.96 -9.74
C ARG A 56 16.08 3.45 -10.64
N ARG A 57 15.11 2.71 -10.11
CA ARG A 57 14.12 1.98 -10.90
C ARG A 57 13.32 2.87 -11.85
N HIS A 58 12.99 4.11 -11.45
CA HIS A 58 12.26 5.04 -12.30
C HIS A 58 13.14 5.72 -13.36
N GLU A 59 14.47 5.68 -13.19
CA GLU A 59 15.42 6.16 -14.21
C GLU A 59 15.59 5.11 -15.31
N VAL A 60 15.61 3.83 -14.93
CA VAL A 60 15.81 2.71 -15.86
C VAL A 60 14.50 2.25 -16.48
N GLU A 61 13.43 2.16 -15.67
CA GLU A 61 12.08 1.76 -16.06
C GLU A 61 11.09 2.88 -15.66
N PRO A 62 10.83 3.86 -16.54
CA PRO A 62 9.93 4.98 -16.26
C PRO A 62 8.50 4.56 -15.92
N ASP A 63 8.05 3.39 -16.38
CA ASP A 63 6.71 2.87 -16.11
C ASP A 63 6.62 2.11 -14.76
N CYS A 64 7.74 2.01 -14.03
CA CYS A 64 7.77 1.35 -12.74
C CYS A 64 6.89 2.09 -11.72
N ILE A 65 5.94 1.37 -11.11
CA ILE A 65 4.97 1.97 -10.19
C ILE A 65 5.59 2.39 -8.86
N SER A 66 5.31 3.63 -8.46
CA SER A 66 5.58 4.12 -7.11
C SER A 66 4.47 3.73 -6.14
N LEU A 67 4.68 2.68 -5.34
CA LEU A 67 3.74 2.24 -4.30
C LEU A 67 3.70 3.22 -3.11
N THR A 68 3.21 4.43 -3.30
CA THR A 68 3.07 5.42 -2.20
C THR A 68 1.90 5.07 -1.29
N GLU A 69 1.90 5.58 -0.04
CA GLU A 69 0.79 5.36 0.89
C GLU A 69 -0.56 5.78 0.29
N HIS A 70 -0.56 6.90 -0.44
CA HIS A 70 -1.75 7.39 -1.12
C HIS A 70 -2.17 6.48 -2.27
N LEU A 71 -1.24 6.14 -3.20
CA LEU A 71 -1.58 5.37 -4.39
C LEU A 71 -2.12 3.98 -4.05
N VAL A 72 -1.51 3.30 -3.08
CA VAL A 72 -1.86 1.93 -2.68
C VAL A 72 -3.33 1.79 -2.25
N ARG A 73 -3.96 2.87 -1.76
CA ARG A 73 -5.40 2.91 -1.42
C ARG A 73 -6.31 2.68 -2.63
N PHE A 74 -5.83 3.01 -3.82
CA PHE A 74 -6.59 2.97 -5.08
C PHE A 74 -6.17 1.83 -6.00
N LEU A 75 -5.12 1.08 -5.66
CA LEU A 75 -4.65 -0.06 -6.47
C LEU A 75 -5.51 -1.29 -6.20
N HIS A 76 -6.70 -1.36 -6.81
CA HIS A 76 -7.65 -2.46 -6.64
C HIS A 76 -7.10 -3.82 -7.07
N TRP A 77 -6.09 -3.83 -7.94
CA TRP A 77 -5.42 -5.03 -8.43
C TRP A 77 -4.27 -5.51 -7.55
N MET A 78 -3.81 -4.71 -6.59
CA MET A 78 -2.71 -5.14 -5.72
C MET A 78 -3.25 -6.14 -4.70
N PRO A 79 -2.57 -7.28 -4.46
CA PRO A 79 -3.17 -8.35 -3.68
C PRO A 79 -3.23 -7.94 -2.21
N VAL A 80 -4.23 -8.41 -1.51
CA VAL A 80 -4.54 -8.01 -0.12
C VAL A 80 -3.40 -8.33 0.86
N GLU A 81 -2.60 -9.34 0.52
CA GLU A 81 -1.43 -9.81 1.24
C GLU A 81 -0.15 -9.03 0.89
N CYS A 82 -0.22 -8.01 0.03
CA CYS A 82 0.87 -7.06 -0.14
C CYS A 82 1.05 -6.25 1.15
N ALA A 83 2.28 -6.18 1.65
CA ALA A 83 2.59 -5.52 2.92
C ALA A 83 2.14 -4.05 2.99
N TYR A 84 2.26 -3.32 1.88
CA TYR A 84 1.79 -1.93 1.79
C TYR A 84 0.27 -1.83 1.88
N VAL A 85 -0.45 -2.72 1.18
CA VAL A 85 -1.93 -2.77 1.20
C VAL A 85 -2.41 -3.12 2.59
N GLU A 86 -1.81 -4.13 3.21
CA GLU A 86 -2.08 -4.57 4.57
C GLU A 86 -1.88 -3.42 5.58
N TYR A 87 -0.73 -2.73 5.52
CA TYR A 87 -0.42 -1.60 6.40
C TYR A 87 -1.46 -0.48 6.29
N VAL A 88 -1.79 -0.07 5.06
CA VAL A 88 -2.77 0.98 4.81
C VAL A 88 -4.16 0.61 5.35
N ARG A 89 -4.61 -0.62 5.07
CA ARG A 89 -5.90 -1.12 5.59
C ARG A 89 -5.94 -1.14 7.10
N HIS A 90 -4.85 -1.57 7.73
CA HIS A 90 -4.75 -1.60 9.19
C HIS A 90 -4.79 -0.19 9.78
N LYS A 91 -4.02 0.75 9.21
CA LYS A 91 -4.02 2.17 9.59
C LYS A 91 -5.41 2.79 9.49
N ASP A 92 -6.13 2.52 8.41
CA ASP A 92 -7.49 3.02 8.19
C ASP A 92 -8.50 2.46 9.19
N THR A 93 -8.39 1.16 9.47
CA THR A 93 -9.22 0.50 10.48
C THR A 93 -9.04 1.14 11.85
N ILE A 94 -7.79 1.41 12.25
CA ILE A 94 -7.50 2.08 13.53
C ILE A 94 -8.10 3.49 13.53
N ALA A 95 -7.92 4.27 12.47
CA ALA A 95 -8.46 5.62 12.37
C ALA A 95 -10.00 5.65 12.53
N GLN A 96 -10.70 4.69 11.92
CA GLN A 96 -12.15 4.55 12.03
C GLN A 96 -12.61 4.25 13.46
N VAL A 97 -11.92 3.35 14.17
CA VAL A 97 -12.21 3.03 15.57
C VAL A 97 -12.05 4.27 16.45
N HIS A 98 -10.96 5.02 16.28
CA HIS A 98 -10.74 6.24 17.06
C HIS A 98 -11.80 7.31 16.82
N GLU A 99 -12.24 7.50 15.58
CA GLU A 99 -13.31 8.46 15.27
C GLU A 99 -14.67 7.99 15.86
N ALA A 100 -14.96 6.69 15.80
CA ALA A 100 -16.14 6.12 16.43
C ALA A 100 -16.15 6.34 17.94
N ASP A 101 -15.02 6.09 18.63
CA ASP A 101 -14.85 6.33 20.06
C ASP A 101 -15.03 7.79 20.43
N LYS A 102 -14.46 8.71 19.63
CA LYS A 102 -14.61 10.16 19.82
C LYS A 102 -16.08 10.57 19.69
N LYS A 103 -16.80 10.05 18.71
CA LYS A 103 -18.23 10.28 18.51
C LYS A 103 -19.06 9.73 19.69
N GLN A 104 -18.77 8.52 20.15
CA GLN A 104 -19.43 7.94 21.32
C GLN A 104 -19.21 8.78 22.58
N ARG A 105 -17.98 9.22 22.84
CA ARG A 105 -17.65 10.11 23.99
C ARG A 105 -18.40 11.44 23.91
N ARG A 106 -18.49 12.06 22.73
CA ARG A 106 -19.27 13.30 22.50
C ARG A 106 -20.75 13.07 22.80
N ASN A 107 -21.34 11.98 22.30
CA ASN A 107 -22.75 11.64 22.52
C ASN A 107 -23.04 11.38 24.01
N ARG A 108 -22.18 10.65 24.72
CA ARG A 108 -22.31 10.41 26.17
C ARG A 108 -22.26 11.73 26.96
N LYS A 109 -21.34 12.64 26.61
CA LYS A 109 -21.26 13.98 27.24
C LYS A 109 -22.49 14.83 26.96
N ALA A 110 -23.03 14.80 25.75
CA ALA A 110 -24.26 15.52 25.40
C ALA A 110 -25.48 14.98 26.16
N LYS A 111 -25.58 13.65 26.31
CA LYS A 111 -26.67 13.01 27.07
C LYS A 111 -26.63 13.31 28.57
N ARG A 112 -25.44 13.48 29.17
CA ARG A 112 -25.27 13.84 30.60
C ARG A 112 -25.60 15.30 30.95
N ARG A 113 -25.71 16.17 29.94
CA ARG A 113 -26.01 17.61 30.09
C ARG A 113 -27.49 17.94 29.83
N ARG A 114 -28.30 16.92 29.59
CA ARG A 114 -29.77 16.96 29.50
C ARG A 114 -30.34 16.24 30.71
#